data_AF-A0A1B9RV32-F1
#
_entry.id   AF-A0A1B9RV32-F1
#
_cell.length_a   1.000
_cell.length_b   1.000
_cell.length_c   1.000
_cell.angle_alpha   90.00
_cell.angle_beta   90.00
_cell.angle_gamma   90.00
#
_symmetry.space_group_name_H-M   'P 1'
#
loop_
_entity.id
_entity.type
_entity.pdbx_description
1 polymer ?
#
loop_
_entity_poly.entity_id
_entity_poly.type
_entity_poly.pdbx_seq_one_letter_code
_entity_poly.pdbx_strand_id
1 'polypeptide(L)'
;MIFAARRALASIIAYIFRREFDDCAGTADDLARRHEPVEALQLWMQRFSAFFATKRDLRELFTRVISSIQHCRVHFEARLRPALQNLLASASAKGRIRSDIAPNELLGAIARLSISENADPAQAQRMVALLANGLLL
;
A
#
# COMPACT_ATOMS: atom_id res chain seq x y z
N MET A 1 -33.84 -7.65 8.50
CA MET A 1 -33.46 -7.43 7.09
C MET A 1 -32.24 -6.50 6.92
N ILE A 2 -32.19 -5.34 7.60
CA ILE A 2 -31.09 -4.34 7.51
C ILE A 2 -29.69 -4.88 7.88
N PHE A 3 -29.59 -5.76 8.89
CA PHE A 3 -28.30 -6.36 9.30
C PHE A 3 -27.70 -7.32 8.25
N ALA A 4 -28.53 -8.02 7.48
CA ALA A 4 -28.08 -8.96 6.46
C ALA A 4 -27.50 -8.21 5.24
N ALA A 5 -28.18 -7.15 4.78
CA ALA A 5 -27.69 -6.29 3.71
C ALA A 5 -26.35 -5.60 4.06
N ARG A 6 -26.20 -5.14 5.30
CA ARG A 6 -24.96 -4.53 5.80
C ARG A 6 -23.78 -5.52 5.83
N ARG A 7 -24.04 -6.80 6.18
CA ARG A 7 -23.02 -7.86 6.20
C ARG A 7 -22.60 -8.30 4.79
N ALA A 8 -23.55 -8.34 3.84
CA ALA A 8 -23.27 -8.62 2.43
C ALA A 8 -22.39 -7.52 1.81
N LEU A 9 -22.73 -6.24 2.02
CA LEU A 9 -21.92 -5.11 1.56
C LEU A 9 -20.49 -5.17 2.13
N ALA A 10 -20.35 -5.51 3.41
CA ALA A 10 -19.04 -5.66 4.03
C ALA A 10 -18.16 -6.73 3.37
N SER A 11 -18.77 -7.83 2.95
CA SER A 11 -18.07 -8.94 2.30
C SER A 11 -17.61 -8.57 0.89
N ILE A 12 -18.44 -7.83 0.14
CA ILE A 12 -18.10 -7.33 -1.20
C ILE A 12 -16.93 -6.35 -1.13
N ILE A 13 -17.00 -5.39 -0.20
CA ILE A 13 -15.91 -4.42 0.01
C ILE A 13 -14.63 -5.15 0.39
N ALA A 14 -14.68 -6.12 1.31
CA ALA A 14 -13.51 -6.92 1.68
C ALA A 14 -12.90 -7.65 0.48
N TYR A 15 -13.74 -8.23 -0.38
CA TYR A 15 -13.29 -8.93 -1.58
C TYR A 15 -12.60 -7.99 -2.57
N ILE A 16 -13.19 -6.82 -2.85
CA ILE A 16 -12.59 -5.80 -3.73
C ILE A 16 -11.22 -5.39 -3.21
N PHE A 17 -11.10 -5.13 -1.91
CA PHE A 17 -9.84 -4.74 -1.28
C PHE A 17 -8.77 -5.82 -1.36
N ARG A 18 -9.13 -7.08 -1.11
CA ARG A 18 -8.19 -8.20 -1.26
C ARG A 18 -7.66 -8.28 -2.67
N ARG A 19 -8.54 -8.22 -3.67
CA ARG A 19 -8.16 -8.23 -5.08
C ARG A 19 -7.22 -7.08 -5.41
N GLU A 20 -7.53 -5.87 -4.99
CA GLU A 20 -6.66 -4.72 -5.27
C GLU A 20 -5.31 -4.79 -4.52
N PHE A 21 -5.27 -5.36 -3.31
CA PHE A 21 -4.00 -5.66 -2.64
C PHE A 21 -3.20 -6.72 -3.39
N ASP A 22 -3.85 -7.74 -3.94
CA ASP A 22 -3.22 -8.75 -4.78
C ASP A 22 -2.66 -8.11 -6.07
N ASP A 23 -3.43 -7.23 -6.71
CA ASP A 23 -3.01 -6.49 -7.91
C ASP A 23 -1.85 -5.53 -7.60
N CYS A 24 -1.85 -4.88 -6.44
CA CYS A 24 -0.75 -4.01 -6.00
C CYS A 24 0.51 -4.83 -5.69
N ALA A 25 0.38 -5.96 -4.99
CA ALA A 25 1.49 -6.87 -4.72
C ALA A 25 2.07 -7.42 -6.04
N GLY A 26 1.22 -7.86 -6.96
CA GLY A 26 1.63 -8.44 -8.25
C GLY A 26 2.44 -7.50 -9.13
N THR A 27 2.25 -6.19 -9.02
CA THR A 27 3.05 -5.23 -9.78
C THR A 27 4.50 -5.07 -9.32
N ALA A 28 4.86 -5.55 -8.13
CA ALA A 28 6.25 -5.48 -7.66
C ALA A 28 7.20 -6.24 -8.60
N ASP A 29 6.82 -7.45 -9.00
CA ASP A 29 7.64 -8.29 -9.89
C ASP A 29 7.75 -7.69 -11.29
N ASP A 30 6.66 -7.10 -11.80
CA ASP A 30 6.65 -6.39 -13.09
C ASP A 30 7.59 -5.18 -13.08
N LEU A 31 7.54 -4.38 -12.02
CA LEU A 31 8.41 -3.21 -11.87
C LEU A 31 9.87 -3.61 -11.72
N ALA A 32 10.16 -4.64 -10.91
CA ALA A 32 11.51 -5.17 -10.73
C ALA A 32 12.11 -5.73 -12.02
N ARG A 33 11.28 -6.24 -12.95
CA ARG A 33 11.73 -6.69 -14.27
C ARG A 33 12.03 -5.56 -15.26
N ARG A 34 11.36 -4.40 -15.12
CA ARG A 34 11.38 -3.32 -16.12
C ARG A 34 12.26 -2.14 -15.75
N HIS A 35 12.61 -1.99 -14.49
CA HIS A 35 13.30 -0.81 -13.95
C HIS A 35 14.49 -1.21 -13.09
N GLU A 36 15.43 -0.28 -12.91
CA GLU A 36 16.50 -0.46 -11.94
C GLU A 36 15.93 -0.61 -10.52
N PRO A 37 16.59 -1.34 -9.60
CA PRO A 37 15.99 -1.72 -8.32
C PRO A 37 15.43 -0.56 -7.47
N VAL A 38 16.14 0.57 -7.46
CA VAL A 38 15.72 1.78 -6.73
C VAL A 38 14.48 2.41 -7.38
N GLU A 39 14.47 2.50 -8.71
CA GLU A 39 13.36 3.05 -9.46
C GLU A 39 12.11 2.16 -9.32
N ALA A 40 12.28 0.84 -9.40
CA ALA A 40 11.20 -0.12 -9.17
C ALA A 40 10.57 0.05 -7.78
N LEU A 41 11.39 0.22 -6.73
CA LEU A 41 10.93 0.49 -5.37
C LEU A 41 10.13 1.80 -5.31
N GLN A 42 10.67 2.89 -5.86
CA GLN A 42 10.01 4.21 -5.86
C GLN A 42 8.66 4.16 -6.59
N LEU A 43 8.61 3.54 -7.76
CA LEU A 43 7.38 3.38 -8.55
C LEU A 43 6.34 2.54 -7.80
N TRP A 44 6.77 1.46 -7.14
CA TRP A 44 5.87 0.62 -6.36
C TRP A 44 5.30 1.36 -5.15
N MET A 45 6.12 2.15 -4.44
CA MET A 45 5.66 2.99 -3.33
C MET A 45 4.61 4.02 -3.79
N GLN A 46 4.81 4.64 -4.96
CA GLN A 46 3.84 5.57 -5.54
C GLN A 46 2.53 4.89 -5.91
N ARG A 47 2.60 3.70 -6.52
CA ARG A 47 1.41 2.90 -6.84
C ARG A 47 0.63 2.50 -5.57
N PHE A 48 1.35 2.06 -4.54
CA PHE A 48 0.73 1.73 -3.25
C PHE A 48 0.08 2.95 -2.60
N SER A 49 0.64 4.15 -2.74
CA SER A 49 0.00 5.39 -2.29
C SER A 49 -1.28 5.70 -3.09
N ALA A 50 -1.23 5.57 -4.42
CA ALA A 50 -2.35 5.86 -5.31
C ALA A 50 -3.57 4.95 -5.07
N PHE A 51 -3.37 3.75 -4.51
CA PHE A 51 -4.45 2.86 -4.10
C PHE A 51 -5.46 3.53 -3.14
N PHE A 52 -4.99 4.42 -2.26
CA PHE A 52 -5.85 5.10 -1.28
C PHE A 52 -6.57 6.32 -1.85
N ALA A 53 -6.01 6.95 -2.89
CA ALA A 53 -6.57 8.16 -3.51
C ALA A 53 -7.94 7.91 -4.16
N THR A 54 -8.13 6.74 -4.79
CA THR A 54 -9.36 6.35 -5.51
C THR A 54 -10.53 6.00 -4.59
N LYS A 55 -10.34 6.01 -3.26
CA LYS A 55 -11.29 5.45 -2.29
C LYS A 55 -11.71 6.43 -1.21
N ARG A 56 -11.40 7.72 -1.39
CA ARG A 56 -11.75 8.79 -0.45
C ARG A 56 -13.26 8.89 -0.22
N ASP A 57 -14.06 8.80 -1.27
CA ASP A 57 -15.52 8.91 -1.16
C ASP A 57 -16.15 7.65 -0.56
N LEU A 58 -15.45 6.51 -0.66
CA LEU A 58 -15.84 5.27 0.00
C LEU A 58 -15.44 5.24 1.47
N ARG A 59 -14.63 6.18 1.96
CA ARG A 59 -13.92 6.10 3.24
C ARG A 59 -14.82 6.13 4.48
N GLU A 60 -15.94 6.85 4.44
CA GLU A 60 -16.93 6.86 5.53
C GLU A 60 -17.72 5.54 5.59
N LEU A 61 -18.15 5.04 4.43
CA LEU A 61 -18.76 3.72 4.27
C LEU A 61 -17.77 2.62 4.71
N PHE A 62 -16.51 2.80 4.36
CA PHE A 62 -15.39 1.90 4.59
C PHE A 62 -15.02 1.81 6.07
N THR A 63 -14.86 2.92 6.78
CA THR A 63 -14.53 2.92 8.23
C THR A 63 -15.57 2.16 9.04
N ARG A 64 -16.85 2.27 8.68
CA ARG A 64 -17.98 1.57 9.34
C ARG A 64 -18.08 0.09 8.98
N VAL A 65 -17.46 -0.33 7.90
CA VAL A 65 -17.48 -1.70 7.36
C VAL A 65 -16.20 -2.46 7.75
N ILE A 66 -15.04 -1.80 7.76
CA ILE A 66 -13.72 -2.43 7.91
C ILE A 66 -13.18 -2.50 9.32
N SER A 67 -13.72 -1.71 10.25
CA SER A 67 -13.51 -1.97 11.69
C SER A 67 -13.89 -3.40 12.09
N SER A 68 -14.69 -4.10 11.27
CA SER A 68 -15.07 -5.51 11.48
C SER A 68 -14.12 -6.55 10.84
N ILE A 69 -13.07 -6.15 10.10
CA ILE A 69 -12.33 -7.06 9.21
C ILE A 69 -10.86 -7.19 9.58
N GLN A 70 -10.62 -7.81 10.74
CA GLN A 70 -9.30 -8.29 11.15
C GLN A 70 -8.64 -9.18 10.06
N HIS A 71 -9.44 -9.94 9.30
CA HIS A 71 -8.97 -10.76 8.18
C HIS A 71 -8.40 -9.97 7.00
N CYS A 72 -8.83 -8.73 6.76
CA CYS A 72 -8.27 -7.91 5.69
C CYS A 72 -6.88 -7.41 6.05
N ARG A 73 -6.65 -7.11 7.33
CA ARG A 73 -5.32 -6.73 7.82
C ARG A 73 -4.31 -7.88 7.68
N VAL A 74 -4.71 -9.11 8.01
CA VAL A 74 -3.86 -10.29 7.82
C VAL A 74 -3.55 -10.54 6.34
N HIS A 75 -4.55 -10.46 5.45
CA HIS A 75 -4.34 -10.63 3.99
C HIS A 75 -3.44 -9.53 3.40
N PHE A 76 -3.68 -8.28 3.80
CA PHE A 76 -2.87 -7.12 3.42
C PHE A 76 -1.39 -7.35 3.74
N GLU A 77 -1.09 -7.73 4.98
CA GLU A 77 0.27 -8.01 5.41
C GLU A 77 0.87 -9.20 4.65
N ALA A 78 0.11 -10.29 4.47
CA ALA A 78 0.60 -11.48 3.79
C ALA A 78 0.97 -11.25 2.32
N ARG A 79 0.38 -10.25 1.66
CA ARG A 79 0.58 -9.97 0.23
C ARG A 79 1.55 -8.83 -0.03
N LEU A 80 1.43 -7.72 0.69
CA LEU A 80 2.25 -6.53 0.42
C LEU A 80 3.61 -6.55 1.11
N ARG A 81 3.71 -7.16 2.30
CA ARG A 81 5.00 -7.23 3.02
C ARG A 81 6.06 -7.98 2.20
N PRO A 82 5.80 -9.19 1.66
CA PRO A 82 6.81 -9.89 0.88
C PRO A 82 7.19 -9.13 -0.40
N ALA A 83 6.21 -8.51 -1.07
CA ALA A 83 6.46 -7.72 -2.28
C ALA A 83 7.42 -6.55 -2.01
N LEU A 84 7.15 -5.76 -0.96
CA LEU A 84 8.03 -4.66 -0.55
C LEU A 84 9.40 -5.16 -0.08
N GLN A 85 9.43 -6.26 0.67
CA GLN A 85 10.67 -6.85 1.17
C GLN A 85 11.61 -7.25 0.02
N ASN A 86 11.08 -7.82 -1.06
CA ASN A 86 11.86 -8.20 -2.23
C ASN A 86 12.45 -6.98 -2.97
N LEU A 87 11.66 -5.91 -3.10
CA LEU A 87 12.13 -4.65 -3.70
C LEU A 87 13.22 -4.00 -2.85
N LEU A 88 13.03 -3.94 -1.53
CA LEU A 88 14.03 -3.42 -0.60
C LEU A 88 15.33 -4.24 -0.64
N ALA A 89 15.24 -5.57 -0.63
CA ALA A 89 16.41 -6.44 -0.72
C ALA A 89 17.18 -6.22 -2.02
N SER A 90 16.48 -6.11 -3.15
CA SER A 90 17.08 -5.86 -4.46
C SER A 90 17.78 -4.50 -4.55
N ALA A 91 17.16 -3.45 -4.02
CA ALA A 91 17.74 -2.11 -3.98
C ALA A 91 18.93 -2.01 -3.01
N SER A 92 18.85 -2.69 -1.86
CA SER A 92 19.91 -2.71 -0.85
C SER A 92 21.14 -3.49 -1.33
N ALA A 93 20.95 -4.60 -2.07
CA ALA A 93 22.06 -5.38 -2.64
C ALA A 93 22.96 -4.57 -3.60
N LYS A 94 22.44 -3.47 -4.17
CA LYS A 94 23.20 -2.53 -5.00
C LYS A 94 23.90 -1.43 -4.20
N GLY A 95 23.78 -1.43 -2.87
CA GLY A 95 24.35 -0.41 -1.98
C GLY A 95 23.74 0.97 -2.19
N ARG A 96 22.52 1.06 -2.74
CA ARG A 96 21.88 2.33 -3.12
C ARG A 96 20.87 2.85 -2.09
N ILE A 97 20.48 2.02 -1.13
CA ILE A 97 19.54 2.39 -0.08
C ILE A 97 19.99 1.89 1.29
N ARG A 98 19.53 2.56 2.34
CA ARG A 98 19.60 2.09 3.73
C ARG A 98 18.79 0.80 3.91
N SER A 99 19.22 -0.05 4.85
CA SER A 99 18.64 -1.38 5.11
C SER A 99 18.07 -1.57 6.51
N ASP A 100 18.01 -0.49 7.29
CA ASP A 100 17.60 -0.48 8.70
C ASP A 100 16.10 -0.22 8.92
N ILE A 101 15.31 -0.13 7.84
CA ILE A 101 13.86 0.09 7.92
C ILE A 101 13.11 -1.24 7.71
N ALA A 102 12.24 -1.59 8.66
CA ALA A 102 11.41 -2.77 8.52
C ALA A 102 10.32 -2.56 7.44
N PRO A 103 10.04 -3.55 6.56
CA PRO A 103 9.03 -3.40 5.52
C PRO A 103 7.63 -3.02 6.05
N ASN A 104 7.24 -3.53 7.22
CA ASN A 104 5.96 -3.21 7.85
C ASN A 104 5.86 -1.74 8.31
N GLU A 105 6.97 -1.17 8.80
CA GLU A 105 7.02 0.23 9.22
C GLU A 105 6.87 1.14 8.01
N LEU A 106 7.54 0.79 6.90
CA LEU A 106 7.45 1.52 5.65
C LEU A 106 6.04 1.44 5.02
N LEU A 107 5.41 0.26 5.01
CA LEU A 107 4.01 0.09 4.60
C LEU A 107 3.07 0.97 5.44
N GLY A 108 3.23 0.94 6.76
CA GLY A 108 2.44 1.74 7.69
C GLY A 108 2.63 3.24 7.46
N ALA A 109 3.86 3.70 7.22
CA ALA A 109 4.18 5.09 6.93
C ALA A 109 3.51 5.56 5.64
N ILE A 110 3.65 4.80 4.54
CA ILE A 110 3.01 5.14 3.25
C ILE A 110 1.49 5.21 3.43
N ALA A 111 0.87 4.19 4.05
CA ALA A 111 -0.58 4.18 4.27
C ALA A 111 -1.05 5.40 5.08
N ARG A 112 -0.34 5.78 6.15
CA ARG A 112 -0.68 6.96 6.97
C ARG A 112 -0.59 8.26 6.17
N LEU A 113 0.44 8.42 5.34
CA LEU A 113 0.59 9.58 4.45
C LEU A 113 -0.54 9.65 3.42
N SER A 114 -0.96 8.52 2.87
CA SER A 114 -2.00 8.43 1.84
C SER A 114 -3.43 8.53 2.38
N ILE A 115 -3.64 8.22 3.66
CA ILE A 115 -4.95 8.26 4.33
C ILE A 115 -5.15 9.60 5.07
N SER A 116 -4.26 10.59 5.05
CA SER A 116 -4.54 11.85 5.77
C SER A 116 -5.84 12.55 5.26
N GLU A 117 -6.70 13.00 6.19
CA GLU A 117 -8.03 13.57 5.88
C GLU A 117 -7.95 14.88 5.08
N ASN A 118 -6.91 15.67 5.34
CA ASN A 118 -6.69 16.96 4.70
C ASN A 118 -5.68 16.91 3.55
N ALA A 119 -5.08 15.75 3.28
CA ALA A 119 -4.03 15.65 2.27
C ALA A 119 -4.64 15.55 0.87
N ASP A 120 -4.38 16.49 -0.01
CA ASP A 120 -4.59 16.31 -1.46
C ASP A 120 -3.85 15.04 -1.94
N PRO A 121 -4.44 14.17 -2.80
CA PRO A 121 -3.73 13.00 -3.34
C PRO A 121 -2.37 13.33 -3.94
N ALA A 122 -2.23 14.50 -4.59
CA ALA A 122 -0.94 14.92 -5.10
C ALA A 122 0.05 15.28 -3.96
N GLN A 123 -0.44 15.82 -2.84
CA GLN A 123 0.38 16.01 -1.64
C GLN A 123 0.86 14.67 -1.07
N ALA A 124 -0.03 13.67 -0.96
CA ALA A 124 0.36 12.34 -0.48
C ALA A 124 1.43 11.70 -1.38
N GLN A 125 1.28 11.79 -2.71
CA GLN A 125 2.30 11.33 -3.65
C GLN A 125 3.64 12.05 -3.47
N ARG A 126 3.64 13.37 -3.31
CA ARG A 126 4.86 14.15 -3.03
C ARG A 126 5.53 13.71 -1.72
N MET A 127 4.77 13.47 -0.66
CA MET A 127 5.32 13.00 0.63
C MET A 127 5.86 11.58 0.55
N VAL A 128 5.22 10.69 -0.20
CA VAL A 128 5.72 9.34 -0.46
C VAL A 128 6.98 9.38 -1.33
N ALA A 129 7.07 10.31 -2.28
CA ALA A 129 8.29 10.51 -3.08
C ALA A 129 9.45 11.00 -2.20
N LEU A 130 9.17 11.95 -1.30
CA LEU A 130 10.14 12.43 -0.32
C LEU A 130 10.62 11.30 0.59
N LEU A 131 9.70 10.47 1.10
CA LEU A 131 10.02 9.30 1.91
C LEU A 131 10.90 8.31 1.14
N ALA A 132 10.58 8.04 -0.13
CA ALA A 132 11.36 7.15 -0.97
C ALA A 132 12.76 7.70 -1.25
N ASN A 133 12.90 9.00 -1.46
CA ASN A 133 14.20 9.66 -1.61
C ASN A 133 15.01 9.61 -0.31
N GLY A 134 14.36 9.65 0.85
CA GLY A 134 15.01 9.49 2.16
C GLY A 134 15.55 8.09 2.44
N LEU A 135 15.28 7.10 1.58
CA LEU A 135 15.89 5.77 1.64
C LEU A 135 17.25 5.72 0.95
N LEU A 136 17.56 6.66 0.06
CA LEU A 136 18.78 6.68 -0.74
C LEU A 136 20.02 6.97 0.13
N LEU A 137 21.16 6.39 -0.26
CA LEU A 137 22.49 6.65 0.33
C LEU A 137 23.29 7.65 -0.51
#